data_AF-A0A2R6WUM9-F1
#
_entry.id   AF-A0A2R6WUM9-F1
#
_cell.length_a   1.000
_cell.length_b   1.000
_cell.length_c   1.000
_cell.angle_alpha   90.00
_cell.angle_beta   90.00
_cell.angle_gamma   90.00
#
_symmetry.space_group_name_H-M   'P 1'
#
loop_
_entity.id
_entity.type
_entity.pdbx_description
1 polymer ?
#
loop_
_entity_poly.entity_id
_entity_poly.type
_entity_poly.pdbx_seq_one_letter_code
_entity_poly.pdbx_strand_id
1 'polypeptide(L)'
;MVDVEDEGLPASDTPQDEDDEELNYEELEEADRQRSIQERIEWKRKEREKQIMKSPREALKKAIRAKHKWEEKVGDESVAKRYKAEAEQQGVPGDVVDLVLQQLREEARYILVGKSDGASSSSSAAKPPAAAPTPAPAAAAAPTSEVVDLEKLREEVAAVQALLEEGGESAGLKQPLDERGTGVWAVDGVVPRGLRELLESRLDAIAGRAKKDFHPGTNDQVQDLIHPSLFPYIEGVSQVACPEADLPAKVEASYWSRQYEDSTYQWLPAEFHVDADGRVTIESYINNLDESVHGDLYRALELLFEIFVPLFEKVQVDAEELDLRDRRLQVIVKAANYVVQPFGHVYEGSWHVEGMSHEHIVATGIYYYSTSACLRDAGLEFRRERNEEEDYPQVDQFDWSMQDRDDFPILDGLTMTIPLGAVPTVPERLLVFPNGLQHKVSGLKNESPDEVGVRKIVVFFLVDPDCEIISTKHVRPQQWEPLVPGLVNTMSLVVKRVSGRSFPLPIIQEIVSRAKIGLTEEEARRHRLELMRERKYKIDHDNEEWEREYSLCEH
;
A
#
# COMPACT_ATOMS: atom_id res chain seq x y z
N MET A 1 -84.27 35.52 40.40
CA MET A 1 -85.39 35.44 39.43
C MET A 1 -84.75 35.60 38.06
N VAL A 2 -84.48 34.57 37.27
CA VAL A 2 -85.12 33.26 37.12
C VAL A 2 -84.02 32.25 36.75
N ASP A 3 -84.06 31.09 37.39
CA ASP A 3 -83.33 29.87 37.04
C ASP A 3 -83.78 29.33 35.68
N VAL A 4 -82.84 28.85 34.85
CA VAL A 4 -83.04 27.64 34.04
C VAL A 4 -81.67 26.97 33.83
N GLU A 5 -81.51 25.78 34.41
CA GLU A 5 -80.48 24.79 34.10
C GLU A 5 -80.80 24.13 32.74
N ASP A 6 -79.79 23.83 31.90
CA ASP A 6 -79.58 22.46 31.39
C ASP A 6 -78.22 22.34 30.67
N GLU A 7 -77.65 21.15 30.85
CA GLU A 7 -76.33 20.61 30.52
C GLU A 7 -76.01 20.63 29.02
N GLY A 8 -74.77 20.55 28.52
CA GLY A 8 -73.47 20.19 29.05
C GLY A 8 -72.60 19.81 27.83
N LEU A 9 -71.27 19.97 27.93
CA LEU A 9 -70.23 19.19 27.25
C LEU A 9 -68.86 19.79 27.63
N PRO A 10 -67.87 18.98 28.01
CA PRO A 10 -66.70 19.46 28.76
C PRO A 10 -65.61 20.05 27.85
N ALA A 11 -65.05 21.16 28.31
CA ALA A 11 -63.80 21.72 27.85
C ALA A 11 -62.63 20.83 28.28
N SER A 12 -61.70 20.55 27.35
CA SER A 12 -60.39 20.00 27.68
C SER A 12 -59.41 21.15 27.90
N ASP A 13 -58.94 21.26 29.14
CA ASP A 13 -57.83 22.10 29.59
C ASP A 13 -56.54 21.82 28.78
N THR A 14 -55.83 22.89 28.43
CA THR A 14 -54.39 22.88 28.18
C THR A 14 -53.64 22.78 29.51
N PRO A 15 -52.46 22.15 29.53
CA PRO A 15 -51.28 22.93 29.91
C PRO A 15 -49.99 22.56 29.14
N GLN A 16 -49.30 23.64 28.74
CA GLN A 16 -47.85 23.89 28.76
C GLN A 16 -46.88 22.69 28.69
N ASP A 17 -46.06 22.67 27.65
CA ASP A 17 -44.58 22.70 27.71
C ASP A 17 -44.04 22.59 26.27
N GLU A 18 -43.80 23.74 25.63
CA GLU A 18 -42.98 23.81 24.41
C GLU A 18 -41.53 24.00 24.87
N ASP A 19 -40.87 22.89 25.19
CA ASP A 19 -39.42 22.83 25.23
C ASP A 19 -38.92 22.64 23.79
N ASP A 20 -38.05 23.56 23.38
CA ASP A 20 -37.32 23.57 22.13
C ASP A 20 -36.52 22.26 21.93
N GLU A 21 -37.02 21.34 21.11
CA GLU A 21 -36.19 20.40 20.36
C GLU A 21 -36.04 20.94 18.93
N GLU A 22 -35.17 21.96 18.78
CA GLU A 22 -34.55 22.25 17.49
C GLU A 22 -33.70 21.02 17.11
N LEU A 23 -34.33 20.07 16.41
CA LEU A 23 -33.65 18.96 15.76
C LEU A 23 -32.58 19.57 14.85
N ASN A 24 -31.32 19.32 15.20
CA ASN A 24 -30.16 19.76 14.44
C ASN A 24 -30.24 19.12 13.04
N TYR A 25 -30.75 19.89 12.07
CA TYR A 25 -30.92 19.45 10.69
C TYR A 25 -29.60 18.94 10.08
N GLU A 26 -28.45 19.43 10.55
CA GLU A 26 -27.12 18.97 10.13
C GLU A 26 -26.81 17.55 10.64
N GLU A 27 -27.21 17.20 11.86
CA GLU A 27 -27.02 15.83 12.40
C GLU A 27 -27.92 14.81 11.71
N LEU A 28 -29.13 15.22 11.31
CA LEU A 28 -30.05 14.37 10.54
C LEU A 28 -29.57 14.18 9.10
N GLU A 29 -29.07 15.23 8.44
CA GLU A 29 -28.44 15.12 7.13
C GLU A 29 -27.18 14.26 7.17
N GLU A 30 -26.36 14.39 8.21
CA GLU A 30 -25.16 13.57 8.36
C GLU A 30 -25.52 12.11 8.63
N ALA A 31 -26.52 11.84 9.48
CA ALA A 31 -27.01 10.48 9.69
C ALA A 31 -27.61 9.85 8.42
N ASP A 32 -28.26 10.64 7.57
CA ASP A 32 -28.81 10.19 6.29
C ASP A 32 -27.72 10.00 5.22
N ARG A 33 -26.69 10.85 5.20
CA ARG A 33 -25.46 10.64 4.40
C ARG A 33 -24.77 9.34 4.81
N GLN A 34 -24.53 9.12 6.11
CA GLN A 34 -23.89 7.92 6.64
C GLN A 34 -24.72 6.66 6.38
N ARG A 35 -26.05 6.73 6.48
CA ARG A 35 -26.96 5.63 6.10
C ARG A 35 -26.88 5.33 4.61
N SER A 36 -26.88 6.35 3.76
CA SER A 36 -26.72 6.19 2.31
C SER A 36 -25.37 5.58 1.94
N ILE A 37 -24.30 5.92 2.66
CA ILE A 37 -22.95 5.34 2.46
C ILE A 37 -22.95 3.86 2.87
N GLN A 38 -23.49 3.52 4.05
CA GLN A 38 -23.57 2.14 4.53
C GLN A 38 -24.42 1.24 3.62
N GLU A 39 -25.57 1.73 3.15
CA GLU A 39 -26.41 1.03 2.18
C GLU A 39 -25.69 0.81 0.85
N ARG A 40 -24.86 1.77 0.43
CA ARG A 40 -24.03 1.68 -0.79
C ARG A 40 -22.87 0.70 -0.63
N ILE A 41 -22.22 0.66 0.53
CA ILE A 41 -21.18 -0.34 0.88
C ILE A 41 -21.79 -1.75 0.86
N GLU A 42 -22.94 -1.94 1.50
CA GLU A 42 -23.64 -3.23 1.49
C GLU A 42 -24.07 -3.65 0.08
N TRP A 43 -24.53 -2.71 -0.74
CA TRP A 43 -24.90 -2.97 -2.13
C TRP A 43 -23.68 -3.36 -2.97
N LYS A 44 -22.57 -2.61 -2.88
CA LYS A 44 -21.30 -2.94 -3.57
C LYS A 44 -20.76 -4.30 -3.12
N ARG A 45 -20.81 -4.60 -1.82
CA ARG A 45 -20.45 -5.93 -1.28
C ARG A 45 -21.32 -7.04 -1.88
N LYS A 46 -22.65 -6.84 -1.94
CA LYS A 46 -23.60 -7.81 -2.50
C LYS A 46 -23.41 -8.01 -4.01
N GLU A 47 -23.14 -6.95 -4.77
CA GLU A 47 -22.85 -7.05 -6.21
C GLU A 47 -21.51 -7.74 -6.46
N ARG A 48 -20.49 -7.45 -5.66
CA ARG A 48 -19.18 -8.11 -5.73
C ARG A 48 -19.25 -9.58 -5.34
N GLU A 49 -20.02 -9.93 -4.30
CA GLU A 49 -20.30 -11.32 -3.94
C GLU A 49 -21.05 -12.06 -5.07
N LYS A 50 -21.99 -11.39 -5.76
CA LYS A 50 -22.64 -11.96 -6.96
C LYS A 50 -21.67 -12.14 -8.12
N GLN A 51 -20.71 -11.25 -8.30
CA GLN A 51 -19.71 -11.32 -9.36
C GLN A 51 -18.67 -12.43 -9.10
N ILE A 52 -18.22 -12.60 -7.85
CA ILE A 52 -17.39 -13.73 -7.41
C ILE A 52 -18.13 -15.07 -7.58
N MET A 53 -19.43 -15.10 -7.23
CA MET A 53 -20.28 -16.29 -7.40
C MET A 53 -20.56 -16.66 -8.87
N LYS A 54 -20.31 -15.76 -9.82
CA LYS A 54 -20.38 -16.05 -11.26
C LYS A 54 -19.11 -16.72 -11.80
N SER A 55 -18.01 -16.76 -11.04
CA SER A 55 -16.78 -17.47 -11.41
C SER A 55 -16.85 -18.95 -11.01
N PRO A 56 -16.91 -19.90 -11.97
CA PRO A 56 -16.96 -21.33 -11.67
C PRO A 56 -15.75 -21.82 -10.87
N ARG A 57 -14.61 -21.13 -11.02
CA ARG A 57 -13.33 -21.44 -10.36
C ARG A 57 -13.38 -21.17 -8.85
N GLU A 58 -13.88 -20.01 -8.44
CA GLU A 58 -13.94 -19.61 -7.03
C GLU A 58 -15.05 -20.35 -6.26
N ALA A 59 -16.18 -20.61 -6.91
CA ALA A 59 -17.23 -21.47 -6.36
C ALA A 59 -16.70 -22.88 -6.08
N LEU A 60 -15.90 -23.46 -6.98
CA LEU A 60 -15.32 -24.79 -6.82
C LEU A 60 -14.25 -24.83 -5.71
N LYS A 61 -13.35 -23.84 -5.63
CA LYS A 61 -12.37 -23.73 -4.54
C LYS A 61 -13.06 -23.70 -3.17
N LYS A 62 -14.08 -22.84 -3.02
CA LYS A 62 -14.87 -22.72 -1.79
C LYS A 62 -15.56 -24.04 -1.43
N ALA A 63 -16.15 -24.72 -2.41
CA ALA A 63 -16.82 -26.01 -2.21
C ALA A 63 -15.85 -27.11 -1.76
N ILE A 64 -14.61 -27.13 -2.27
CA ILE A 64 -13.59 -28.10 -1.85
C ILE A 64 -13.05 -27.76 -0.45
N ARG A 65 -12.77 -26.49 -0.15
CA ARG A 65 -12.30 -26.02 1.17
C ARG A 65 -13.31 -26.29 2.29
N ALA A 66 -14.60 -26.26 1.98
CA ALA A 66 -15.65 -26.60 2.94
C ALA A 66 -15.65 -28.11 3.33
N LYS A 67 -14.93 -28.98 2.62
CA LYS A 67 -14.87 -30.42 2.93
C LYS A 67 -13.89 -30.67 4.08
N HIS A 68 -14.29 -31.50 5.04
CA HIS A 68 -13.47 -31.82 6.21
C HIS A 68 -12.11 -32.42 5.82
N LYS A 69 -11.01 -31.83 6.33
CA LYS A 69 -9.61 -32.20 6.04
C LYS A 69 -9.30 -32.20 4.55
N TRP A 70 -9.76 -31.18 3.82
CA TRP A 70 -9.51 -31.08 2.39
C TRP A 70 -8.00 -31.01 2.09
N GLU A 71 -7.20 -30.43 2.99
CA GLU A 71 -5.75 -30.27 2.87
C GLU A 71 -5.03 -31.63 2.81
N GLU A 72 -5.45 -32.59 3.64
CA GLU A 72 -4.91 -33.95 3.63
C GLU A 72 -5.39 -34.75 2.42
N LYS A 73 -6.57 -34.41 1.89
CA LYS A 73 -7.29 -35.20 0.88
C LYS A 73 -7.05 -34.77 -0.56
N VAL A 74 -6.75 -33.50 -0.81
CA VAL A 74 -6.61 -32.97 -2.16
C VAL A 74 -5.36 -33.51 -2.87
N GLY A 75 -4.38 -33.98 -2.10
CA GLY A 75 -3.21 -34.70 -2.57
C GLY A 75 -3.44 -36.19 -2.90
N ASP A 76 -4.58 -36.77 -2.50
CA ASP A 76 -4.93 -38.16 -2.82
C ASP A 76 -5.56 -38.23 -4.22
N GLU A 77 -4.94 -38.98 -5.14
CA GLU A 77 -5.42 -39.10 -6.52
C GLU A 77 -6.84 -39.68 -6.64
N SER A 78 -7.25 -40.55 -5.71
CA SER A 78 -8.59 -41.14 -5.72
C SER A 78 -9.66 -40.13 -5.28
N VAL A 79 -9.32 -39.24 -4.35
CA VAL A 79 -10.22 -38.17 -3.89
C VAL A 79 -10.27 -37.03 -4.90
N ALA A 80 -9.14 -36.67 -5.50
CA ALA A 80 -9.09 -35.67 -6.56
C ALA A 80 -9.92 -36.09 -7.79
N LYS A 81 -9.88 -37.37 -8.19
CA LYS A 81 -10.76 -37.91 -9.25
C LYS A 81 -12.24 -37.81 -8.88
N ARG A 82 -12.58 -37.99 -7.60
CA ARG A 82 -13.96 -37.84 -7.11
C ARG A 82 -14.41 -36.38 -7.14
N TYR A 83 -13.56 -35.44 -6.71
CA TYR A 83 -13.87 -34.01 -6.78
C TYR A 83 -14.00 -33.53 -8.22
N LYS A 84 -13.19 -34.06 -9.13
CA LYS A 84 -13.30 -33.79 -10.56
C LYS A 84 -14.62 -34.27 -11.15
N ALA A 85 -14.98 -35.53 -10.92
CA ALA A 85 -16.26 -36.05 -11.40
C ALA A 85 -17.48 -35.31 -10.81
N GLU A 86 -17.39 -34.84 -9.55
CA GLU A 86 -18.45 -34.06 -8.89
C GLU A 86 -18.59 -32.65 -9.49
N ALA A 87 -17.47 -32.00 -9.82
CA ALA A 87 -17.45 -30.67 -10.43
C ALA A 87 -17.87 -30.69 -11.91
N GLU A 88 -17.45 -31.71 -12.67
CA GLU A 88 -17.89 -31.92 -14.05
C GLU A 88 -19.41 -32.20 -14.12
N GLN A 89 -19.97 -32.93 -13.14
CA GLN A 89 -21.43 -33.10 -13.03
C GLN A 89 -22.18 -31.81 -12.70
N GLN A 90 -21.49 -30.82 -12.12
CA GLN A 90 -22.03 -29.48 -11.84
C GLN A 90 -21.80 -28.49 -12.99
N GLY A 91 -21.29 -28.98 -14.14
CA GLY A 91 -21.09 -28.17 -15.34
C GLY A 91 -19.80 -27.35 -15.35
N VAL A 92 -18.85 -27.63 -14.45
CA VAL A 92 -17.53 -26.99 -14.46
C VAL A 92 -16.63 -27.67 -15.50
N PRO A 93 -16.00 -26.92 -16.43
CA PRO A 93 -15.04 -27.48 -17.39
C PRO A 93 -13.87 -28.22 -16.70
N GLY A 94 -13.46 -29.37 -17.25
CA GLY A 94 -12.51 -30.27 -16.59
C GLY A 94 -11.10 -29.71 -16.42
N ASP A 95 -10.69 -28.80 -17.29
CA ASP A 95 -9.48 -27.98 -17.24
C ASP A 95 -9.51 -27.00 -16.06
N VAL A 96 -10.64 -26.32 -15.82
CA VAL A 96 -10.84 -25.43 -14.67
C VAL A 96 -10.77 -26.22 -13.36
N VAL A 97 -11.34 -27.43 -13.33
CA VAL A 97 -11.22 -28.32 -12.17
C VAL A 97 -9.77 -28.73 -11.93
N ASP A 98 -9.04 -29.13 -12.97
CA ASP A 98 -7.64 -29.55 -12.86
C ASP A 98 -6.77 -28.41 -12.31
N LEU A 99 -6.97 -27.19 -12.80
CA LEU A 99 -6.29 -26.00 -12.34
C LEU A 99 -6.60 -25.70 -10.86
N VAL A 100 -7.88 -25.76 -10.45
CA VAL A 100 -8.28 -25.59 -9.04
C VAL A 100 -7.66 -26.67 -8.14
N LEU A 101 -7.67 -27.93 -8.57
CA LEU A 101 -7.08 -29.03 -7.80
C LEU A 101 -5.55 -28.90 -7.70
N GLN A 102 -4.88 -28.41 -8.74
CA GLN A 102 -3.44 -28.12 -8.69
C GLN A 102 -3.13 -27.02 -7.67
N GLN A 103 -3.87 -25.92 -7.70
CA GLN A 103 -3.70 -24.81 -6.75
C GLN A 103 -3.93 -25.24 -5.31
N LEU A 104 -5.02 -25.98 -5.05
CA LEU A 104 -5.33 -26.49 -3.71
C LEU A 104 -4.28 -27.52 -3.23
N ARG A 105 -3.62 -28.27 -4.12
CA ARG A 105 -2.51 -29.18 -3.75
C ARG A 105 -1.24 -28.43 -3.35
N GLU A 106 -0.98 -27.28 -3.96
CA GLU A 106 0.14 -26.41 -3.58
C GLU A 106 -0.10 -25.77 -2.22
N GLU A 107 -1.30 -25.25 -2.00
CA GLU A 107 -1.76 -24.69 -0.73
C GLU A 107 -1.72 -25.75 0.39
N ALA A 108 -2.25 -26.94 0.15
CA ALA A 108 -2.21 -28.05 1.09
C ALA A 108 -0.78 -28.49 1.46
N ARG A 109 0.16 -28.47 0.50
CA ARG A 109 1.57 -28.77 0.77
C ARG A 109 2.16 -27.76 1.77
N TYR A 110 1.82 -26.49 1.64
CA TYR A 110 2.29 -25.44 2.56
C TYR A 110 1.74 -25.64 3.98
N ILE A 111 0.44 -25.91 4.09
CA ILE A 111 -0.25 -26.16 5.38
C ILE A 111 0.32 -27.38 6.12
N LEU A 112 0.71 -28.43 5.38
CA LEU A 112 1.23 -29.67 5.96
C LEU A 112 2.73 -29.60 6.32
N VAL A 113 3.55 -28.85 5.57
CA VAL A 113 4.98 -28.64 5.87
C VAL A 113 5.17 -27.79 7.14
N GLY A 114 4.29 -26.83 7.41
CA GLY A 114 4.32 -26.04 8.65
C GLY A 114 4.16 -26.84 9.95
N LYS A 115 3.76 -28.12 9.88
CA LYS A 115 3.59 -29.01 11.05
C LYS A 115 4.80 -29.90 11.37
N SER A 116 5.82 -29.98 10.51
CA SER A 116 6.90 -30.99 10.65
C SER A 116 8.27 -30.48 11.12
N ASP A 117 8.53 -29.17 11.13
CA ASP A 117 9.93 -28.69 11.23
C ASP A 117 10.39 -28.38 12.68
N GLY A 118 10.01 -29.26 13.59
CA GLY A 118 10.51 -29.30 14.97
C GLY A 118 11.53 -30.42 15.20
N ALA A 119 12.60 -30.56 14.40
CA ALA A 119 13.74 -31.41 14.76
C ALA A 119 15.02 -31.17 13.91
N SER A 120 16.04 -30.61 14.58
CA SER A 120 17.51 -30.70 14.35
C SER A 120 18.11 -30.79 12.92
N SER A 121 19.07 -29.92 12.62
CA SER A 121 20.47 -30.36 12.38
C SER A 121 21.47 -29.20 12.36
N SER A 122 22.72 -29.55 12.62
CA SER A 122 23.85 -28.74 13.04
C SER A 122 24.87 -28.47 11.93
N SER A 123 25.54 -27.32 12.02
CA SER A 123 26.98 -27.08 11.76
C SER A 123 27.54 -27.40 10.35
N SER A 124 28.12 -26.39 9.69
CA SER A 124 29.58 -26.33 9.49
C SER A 124 30.08 -24.91 9.21
N ALA A 125 31.22 -24.58 9.79
CA ALA A 125 31.87 -23.27 9.74
C ALA A 125 32.74 -23.12 8.49
N ALA A 126 32.71 -21.93 7.87
CA ALA A 126 33.66 -21.49 6.85
C ALA A 126 34.33 -20.17 7.25
N LYS A 127 35.62 -20.09 6.96
CA LYS A 127 36.63 -19.11 7.41
C LYS A 127 36.56 -17.79 6.58
N PRO A 128 36.94 -16.63 7.13
CA PRO A 128 36.57 -15.31 6.57
C PRO A 128 37.55 -14.82 5.48
N PRO A 129 37.09 -14.02 4.50
CA PRO A 129 37.98 -13.26 3.63
C PRO A 129 38.31 -11.87 4.20
N ALA A 130 39.35 -11.29 3.60
CA ALA A 130 40.25 -10.28 4.16
C ALA A 130 39.75 -8.83 4.12
N ALA A 131 40.37 -8.06 5.01
CA ALA A 131 40.35 -6.62 5.23
C ALA A 131 40.11 -5.73 4.00
N ALA A 132 39.13 -4.82 4.13
CA ALA A 132 38.97 -3.61 3.33
C ALA A 132 39.78 -2.44 3.92
N PRO A 133 40.24 -1.47 3.12
CA PRO A 133 41.09 -0.37 3.56
C PRO A 133 40.31 0.73 4.30
N THR A 134 41.03 1.37 5.22
CA THR A 134 40.62 2.43 6.15
C THR A 134 40.10 3.70 5.45
N PRO A 135 39.06 4.38 5.97
CA PRO A 135 38.72 5.74 5.55
C PRO A 135 39.52 6.78 6.36
N ALA A 136 39.95 7.84 5.70
CA ALA A 136 40.49 9.06 6.34
C ALA A 136 39.37 10.11 6.50
N PRO A 137 39.49 11.04 7.47
CA PRO A 137 38.36 11.66 8.15
C PRO A 137 38.11 13.11 7.70
N ALA A 138 36.88 13.59 7.89
CA ALA A 138 36.61 14.81 8.66
C ALA A 138 35.09 15.06 8.74
N ALA A 139 34.61 15.16 9.97
CA ALA A 139 33.27 15.60 10.31
C ALA A 139 33.03 17.03 9.79
N ALA A 140 32.04 17.19 8.92
CA ALA A 140 31.42 18.48 8.70
C ALA A 140 30.42 18.71 9.85
N ALA A 141 30.56 19.87 10.50
CA ALA A 141 29.69 20.33 11.57
C ALA A 141 28.22 20.31 11.14
N ALA A 142 27.34 19.92 12.07
CA ALA A 142 25.91 20.02 11.89
C ALA A 142 25.54 21.48 11.52
N PRO A 143 24.78 21.72 10.44
CA PRO A 143 24.29 23.05 10.12
C PRO A 143 23.37 23.52 11.25
N THR A 144 23.60 24.74 11.71
CA THR A 144 22.75 25.47 12.64
C THR A 144 21.32 25.48 12.13
N SER A 145 20.38 24.92 12.90
CA SER A 145 18.96 24.89 12.56
C SER A 145 18.40 26.32 12.54
N GLU A 146 18.19 26.88 11.36
CA GLU A 146 17.16 27.91 11.23
C GLU A 146 15.84 27.27 11.70
N VAL A 147 15.15 27.95 12.62
CA VAL A 147 13.84 27.51 13.09
C VAL A 147 12.91 27.58 11.89
N VAL A 148 12.47 26.43 11.39
CA VAL A 148 11.50 26.38 10.30
C VAL A 148 10.16 26.83 10.83
N ASP A 149 9.60 27.88 10.22
CA ASP A 149 8.28 28.40 10.54
C ASP A 149 7.21 27.53 9.88
N LEU A 150 6.71 26.54 10.63
CA LEU A 150 5.74 25.57 10.14
C LEU A 150 4.37 26.19 9.82
N GLU A 151 3.98 27.25 10.54
CA GLU A 151 2.70 27.93 10.29
C GLU A 151 2.77 28.69 8.96
N LYS A 152 3.88 29.39 8.71
CA LYS A 152 4.11 30.02 7.41
C LYS A 152 4.11 28.99 6.26
N LEU A 153 4.79 27.84 6.45
CA LEU A 153 4.78 26.78 5.44
C LEU A 153 3.37 26.24 5.20
N ARG A 154 2.55 26.13 6.25
CA ARG A 154 1.16 25.70 6.12
C ARG A 154 0.31 26.69 5.33
N GLU A 155 0.51 28.00 5.51
CA GLU A 155 -0.15 29.02 4.65
C GLU A 155 0.28 28.89 3.18
N GLU A 156 1.57 28.66 2.92
CA GLU A 156 2.10 28.43 1.56
C GLU A 156 1.51 27.15 0.94
N VAL A 157 1.35 26.08 1.72
CA VAL A 157 0.74 24.82 1.30
C VAL A 157 -0.75 24.97 1.00
N ALA A 158 -1.50 25.67 1.85
CA ALA A 158 -2.92 25.94 1.61
C ALA A 158 -3.15 26.72 0.31
N ALA A 159 -2.26 27.68 -0.01
CA ALA A 159 -2.32 28.40 -1.28
C ALA A 159 -2.05 27.48 -2.50
N VAL A 160 -1.15 26.50 -2.34
CA VAL A 160 -0.89 25.49 -3.37
C VAL A 160 -2.09 24.55 -3.53
N GLN A 161 -2.71 24.09 -2.44
CA GLN A 161 -3.91 23.26 -2.50
C GLN A 161 -5.04 23.96 -3.26
N ALA A 162 -5.36 25.21 -2.90
CA ALA A 162 -6.37 26.01 -3.60
C ALA A 162 -6.08 26.12 -5.11
N LEU A 163 -4.80 26.33 -5.49
CA LEU A 163 -4.39 26.36 -6.89
C LEU A 163 -4.63 25.02 -7.60
N LEU A 164 -4.31 23.89 -6.95
CA LEU A 164 -4.49 22.55 -7.53
C LEU A 164 -5.98 22.17 -7.64
N GLU A 165 -6.81 22.64 -6.70
CA GLU A 165 -8.27 22.44 -6.70
C GLU A 165 -8.97 23.20 -7.82
N GLU A 166 -8.57 24.46 -8.06
CA GLU A 166 -9.05 25.25 -9.22
C GLU A 166 -8.75 24.53 -10.55
N GLY A 167 -7.64 23.78 -10.58
CA GLY A 167 -7.27 22.90 -11.67
C GLY A 167 -6.90 23.63 -12.97
N GLY A 168 -6.87 22.85 -14.05
CA GLY A 168 -6.56 23.34 -15.40
C GLY A 168 -5.07 23.64 -15.65
N GLU A 169 -4.77 24.14 -16.86
CA GLU A 169 -3.41 24.49 -17.27
C GLU A 169 -2.79 25.60 -16.39
N SER A 170 -3.63 26.47 -15.81
CA SER A 170 -3.21 27.55 -14.90
C SER A 170 -2.55 27.04 -13.61
N ALA A 171 -2.95 25.86 -13.13
CA ALA A 171 -2.36 25.19 -11.98
C ALA A 171 -1.11 24.38 -12.34
N GLY A 172 -0.77 24.30 -13.64
CA GLY A 172 0.34 23.49 -14.14
C GLY A 172 0.09 21.98 -14.10
N LEU A 173 -1.14 21.53 -13.79
CA LEU A 173 -1.54 20.13 -13.88
C LEU A 173 -1.50 19.65 -15.34
N LYS A 174 -0.97 18.45 -15.52
CA LYS A 174 -0.81 17.80 -16.83
C LYS A 174 -1.30 16.36 -16.74
N GLN A 175 -1.95 15.89 -17.80
CA GLN A 175 -2.09 14.46 -18.09
C GLN A 175 -1.05 14.09 -19.14
N PRO A 176 0.12 13.57 -18.73
CA PRO A 176 1.24 13.34 -19.64
C PRO A 176 1.05 12.13 -20.58
N LEU A 177 0.03 11.30 -20.34
CA LEU A 177 -0.31 10.12 -21.15
C LEU A 177 -1.53 10.39 -22.03
N ASP A 178 -1.77 9.52 -23.01
CA ASP A 178 -2.95 9.61 -23.87
C ASP A 178 -4.26 9.21 -23.15
N GLU A 179 -5.39 9.25 -23.86
CA GLU A 179 -6.71 8.86 -23.32
C GLU A 179 -6.76 7.42 -22.76
N ARG A 180 -5.77 6.57 -23.05
CA ARG A 180 -5.70 5.20 -22.50
C ARG A 180 -4.93 5.14 -21.18
N GLY A 181 -4.23 6.21 -20.82
CA GLY A 181 -3.54 6.42 -19.54
C GLY A 181 -4.26 7.41 -18.62
N THR A 182 -5.60 7.45 -18.69
CA THR A 182 -6.46 8.24 -17.81
C THR A 182 -6.10 8.07 -16.35
N GLY A 183 -6.16 9.16 -15.59
CA GLY A 183 -5.87 9.18 -14.15
C GLY A 183 -4.39 9.37 -13.79
N VAL A 184 -3.47 9.43 -14.77
CA VAL A 184 -2.08 9.82 -14.51
C VAL A 184 -1.95 11.34 -14.58
N TRP A 185 -1.56 11.95 -13.46
CA TRP A 185 -1.44 13.41 -13.34
C TRP A 185 -0.07 13.82 -12.84
N ALA A 186 0.47 14.89 -13.42
CA ALA A 186 1.75 15.46 -13.01
C ALA A 186 1.65 16.98 -12.83
N VAL A 187 2.41 17.51 -11.87
CA VAL A 187 2.58 18.94 -11.66
C VAL A 187 4.02 19.23 -11.22
N ASP A 188 4.58 20.35 -11.68
CA ASP A 188 6.00 20.68 -11.52
C ASP A 188 6.16 21.90 -10.61
N GLY A 189 7.08 21.85 -9.65
CA GLY A 189 7.57 23.02 -8.91
C GLY A 189 6.57 23.69 -7.97
N VAL A 190 5.49 22.99 -7.59
CA VAL A 190 4.45 23.54 -6.70
C VAL A 190 4.76 23.39 -5.21
N VAL A 191 5.66 22.47 -4.84
CA VAL A 191 6.02 22.27 -3.43
C VAL A 191 6.82 23.49 -2.94
N PRO A 192 6.40 24.17 -1.85
CA PRO A 192 7.12 25.33 -1.35
C PRO A 192 8.58 25.02 -1.04
N ARG A 193 9.47 25.95 -1.40
CA ARG A 193 10.93 25.75 -1.27
C ARG A 193 11.34 25.38 0.14
N GLY A 194 10.78 26.04 1.16
CA GLY A 194 11.12 25.75 2.56
C GLY A 194 10.71 24.33 2.98
N LEU A 195 9.57 23.83 2.48
CA LEU A 195 9.15 22.45 2.69
C LEU A 195 10.10 21.46 2.00
N ARG A 196 10.51 21.74 0.75
CA ARG A 196 11.50 20.92 0.03
C ARG A 196 12.84 20.86 0.77
N GLU A 197 13.36 22.01 1.22
CA GLU A 197 14.63 22.08 1.96
C GLU A 197 14.56 21.35 3.32
N LEU A 198 13.42 21.42 4.02
CA LEU A 198 13.19 20.66 5.24
C LEU A 198 13.19 19.14 4.97
N LEU A 199 12.44 18.69 3.96
CA LEU A 199 12.40 17.28 3.54
C LEU A 199 13.80 16.78 3.19
N GLU A 200 14.52 17.51 2.34
CA GLU A 200 15.87 17.14 1.90
C GLU A 200 16.84 17.06 3.07
N SER A 201 16.84 18.05 3.97
CA SER A 201 17.71 18.05 5.16
C SER A 201 17.46 16.84 6.07
N ARG A 202 16.19 16.54 6.36
CA ARG A 202 15.83 15.45 7.30
C ARG A 202 16.04 14.07 6.69
N LEU A 203 15.73 13.88 5.40
CA LEU A 203 15.97 12.63 4.69
C LEU A 203 17.47 12.40 4.43
N ASP A 204 18.26 13.44 4.17
CA ASP A 204 19.73 13.32 4.05
C ASP A 204 20.38 12.92 5.37
N ALA A 205 19.86 13.36 6.50
CA ALA A 205 20.32 12.89 7.81
C ALA A 205 20.10 11.37 7.98
N ILE A 206 18.98 10.83 7.50
CA ILE A 206 18.72 9.39 7.47
C ILE A 206 19.66 8.69 6.47
N ALA A 207 19.86 9.26 5.28
CA ALA A 207 20.73 8.72 4.25
C ALA A 207 22.22 8.68 4.68
N GLY A 208 22.63 9.63 5.52
CA GLY A 208 23.99 9.77 6.05
C GLY A 208 24.33 8.86 7.23
N ARG A 209 23.39 8.04 7.72
CA ARG A 209 23.63 7.14 8.87
C ARG A 209 24.78 6.17 8.59
N ALA A 210 25.53 5.81 9.65
CA ALA A 210 26.70 4.94 9.55
C ALA A 210 26.40 3.59 8.88
N LYS A 211 25.23 3.02 9.18
CA LYS A 211 24.74 1.77 8.58
C LYS A 211 23.69 2.09 7.52
N LYS A 212 24.14 2.36 6.29
CA LYS A 212 23.24 2.57 5.16
C LYS A 212 22.43 1.31 4.88
N ASP A 213 21.19 1.48 4.48
CA ASP A 213 20.32 0.38 4.08
C ASP A 213 20.06 0.49 2.60
N PHE A 214 20.58 -0.49 1.86
CA PHE A 214 20.38 -0.58 0.42
C PHE A 214 19.35 -1.67 0.14
N HIS A 215 18.51 -1.39 -0.85
CA HIS A 215 17.44 -2.28 -1.27
C HIS A 215 18.04 -3.58 -1.81
N PRO A 216 17.61 -4.75 -1.30
CA PRO A 216 18.15 -6.03 -1.74
C PRO A 216 18.06 -6.23 -3.26
N GLY A 217 19.14 -6.73 -3.87
CA GLY A 217 19.19 -7.03 -5.30
C GLY A 217 19.46 -5.82 -6.21
N THR A 218 19.69 -4.62 -5.67
CA THR A 218 19.93 -3.40 -6.46
C THR A 218 21.41 -3.03 -6.61
N ASN A 219 22.34 -3.86 -6.15
CA ASN A 219 23.79 -3.58 -6.18
C ASN A 219 24.16 -2.21 -5.59
N ASP A 220 23.56 -1.88 -4.44
CA ASP A 220 23.71 -0.60 -3.74
C ASP A 220 23.29 0.65 -4.56
N GLN A 221 22.45 0.46 -5.58
CA GLN A 221 21.92 1.57 -6.40
C GLN A 221 20.64 2.18 -5.83
N VAL A 222 19.93 1.51 -4.93
CA VAL A 222 18.73 2.05 -4.28
C VAL A 222 18.94 2.04 -2.77
N GLN A 223 18.99 3.23 -2.16
CA GLN A 223 19.13 3.41 -0.73
C GLN A 223 17.75 3.65 -0.11
N ASP A 224 17.33 2.73 0.75
CA ASP A 224 16.05 2.79 1.48
C ASP A 224 16.21 3.71 2.72
N LEU A 225 15.45 4.82 2.74
CA LEU A 225 15.40 5.75 3.87
C LEU A 225 14.20 5.42 4.77
N ILE A 226 13.02 5.30 4.14
CA ILE A 226 11.79 4.78 4.71
C ILE A 226 11.30 3.73 3.71
N HIS A 227 11.14 2.48 4.14
CA HIS A 227 10.70 1.43 3.23
C HIS A 227 9.77 0.44 3.93
N PRO A 228 8.58 0.16 3.38
CA PRO A 228 7.56 -0.62 4.06
C PRO A 228 7.89 -2.13 4.17
N SER A 229 8.87 -2.62 3.40
CA SER A 229 9.37 -3.99 3.52
C SER A 229 10.29 -4.23 4.73
N LEU A 230 10.72 -3.18 5.43
CA LEU A 230 11.46 -3.30 6.68
C LEU A 230 10.48 -3.14 7.85
N PHE A 231 10.50 -4.08 8.81
CA PHE A 231 9.50 -4.20 9.87
C PHE A 231 8.03 -4.30 9.35
N PRO A 232 7.73 -5.17 8.36
CA PRO A 232 6.35 -5.39 7.93
C PRO A 232 5.53 -6.03 9.04
N TYR A 233 4.21 -6.04 8.92
CA TYR A 233 3.39 -6.97 9.70
C TYR A 233 3.68 -8.40 9.25
N ILE A 234 3.80 -9.30 10.22
CA ILE A 234 4.05 -10.72 10.02
C ILE A 234 3.01 -11.48 10.84
N GLU A 235 2.11 -12.17 10.15
CA GLU A 235 1.05 -12.95 10.78
C GLU A 235 1.62 -13.98 11.76
N GLY A 236 1.09 -13.99 12.99
CA GLY A 236 1.56 -14.87 14.07
C GLY A 236 2.89 -14.47 14.73
N VAL A 237 3.57 -13.41 14.25
CA VAL A 237 4.85 -12.94 14.81
C VAL A 237 4.75 -11.52 15.36
N SER A 238 4.16 -10.59 14.60
CA SER A 238 4.01 -9.19 15.01
C SER A 238 3.06 -9.05 16.20
N GLN A 239 3.43 -8.20 17.17
CA GLN A 239 2.58 -7.94 18.33
C GLN A 239 1.50 -6.90 18.04
N VAL A 240 0.26 -7.31 18.26
CA VAL A 240 -0.91 -6.45 18.17
C VAL A 240 -1.22 -5.84 19.53
N ALA A 241 -1.59 -4.55 19.55
CA ALA A 241 -1.70 -3.77 20.77
C ALA A 241 -2.80 -4.29 21.72
N CYS A 242 -3.83 -4.93 21.17
CA CYS A 242 -4.97 -5.53 21.87
C CYS A 242 -5.27 -6.90 21.25
N PRO A 243 -4.91 -8.03 21.89
CA PRO A 243 -5.23 -9.38 21.39
C PRO A 243 -6.74 -9.68 21.28
N GLU A 244 -7.57 -8.86 21.95
CA GLU A 244 -9.04 -8.95 21.95
C GLU A 244 -9.69 -7.98 20.94
N ALA A 245 -8.90 -7.16 20.23
CA ALA A 245 -9.44 -6.30 19.17
C ALA A 245 -9.65 -7.13 17.90
N ASP A 246 -10.81 -6.96 17.27
CA ASP A 246 -11.12 -7.49 15.94
C ASP A 246 -10.14 -6.86 14.93
N LEU A 247 -9.01 -7.53 14.67
CA LEU A 247 -8.16 -7.16 13.54
C LEU A 247 -9.02 -7.16 12.27
N PRO A 248 -8.83 -6.17 11.37
CA PRO A 248 -9.52 -6.19 10.11
C PRO A 248 -9.32 -7.54 9.41
N ALA A 249 -10.42 -8.14 8.96
CA ALA A 249 -10.36 -9.40 8.24
C ALA A 249 -9.58 -9.19 6.93
N LYS A 250 -8.78 -10.19 6.52
CA LYS A 250 -8.15 -10.15 5.20
C LYS A 250 -9.25 -10.14 4.13
N VAL A 251 -9.38 -9.02 3.42
CA VAL A 251 -10.28 -8.90 2.28
C VAL A 251 -9.57 -9.52 1.09
N GLU A 252 -10.00 -10.73 0.69
CA GLU A 252 -9.36 -11.48 -0.40
C GLU A 252 -9.54 -10.82 -1.76
N ALA A 253 -10.62 -10.08 -1.96
CA ALA A 253 -10.89 -9.54 -3.27
C ALA A 253 -10.19 -8.16 -3.41
N SER A 254 -9.25 -8.06 -4.35
CA SER A 254 -8.45 -6.85 -4.65
C SER A 254 -9.27 -5.73 -5.29
N TYR A 255 -8.96 -4.48 -4.96
CA TYR A 255 -9.55 -3.31 -5.61
C TYR A 255 -9.47 -3.39 -7.15
N TRP A 256 -8.28 -3.65 -7.69
CA TRP A 256 -8.02 -3.70 -9.13
C TRP A 256 -8.42 -5.03 -9.79
N SER A 257 -9.31 -5.81 -9.17
CA SER A 257 -9.68 -7.16 -9.61
C SER A 257 -8.49 -8.12 -9.79
N ARG A 258 -7.34 -7.83 -9.16
CA ARG A 258 -6.16 -8.71 -9.18
C ARG A 258 -6.45 -10.04 -8.49
N GLN A 259 -5.79 -11.10 -8.97
CA GLN A 259 -5.80 -12.39 -8.28
C GLN A 259 -5.25 -12.22 -6.87
N TYR A 260 -5.95 -12.77 -5.87
CA TYR A 260 -5.51 -12.68 -4.48
C TYR A 260 -4.18 -13.38 -4.26
N GLU A 261 -3.20 -12.67 -3.72
CA GLU A 261 -1.89 -13.22 -3.41
C GLU A 261 -1.78 -13.55 -1.92
N ASP A 262 -2.06 -14.79 -1.54
CA ASP A 262 -1.96 -15.20 -0.13
C ASP A 262 -0.55 -14.98 0.43
N SER A 263 -0.45 -14.23 1.53
CA SER A 263 0.81 -13.85 2.17
C SER A 263 0.64 -13.74 3.68
N THR A 264 1.70 -14.11 4.39
CA THR A 264 1.83 -13.86 5.84
C THR A 264 2.39 -12.47 6.14
N TYR A 265 2.88 -11.76 5.11
CA TYR A 265 3.45 -10.44 5.23
C TYR A 265 2.49 -9.36 4.73
N GLN A 266 2.44 -8.22 5.41
CA GLN A 266 1.72 -7.05 4.96
C GLN A 266 2.52 -5.78 5.27
N TRP A 267 2.57 -4.85 4.33
CA TRP A 267 3.01 -3.49 4.60
C TRP A 267 2.06 -2.82 5.59
N LEU A 268 2.63 -2.09 6.54
CA LEU A 268 1.87 -1.40 7.58
C LEU A 268 1.63 0.05 7.16
N PRO A 269 0.42 0.42 6.72
CA PRO A 269 0.06 1.82 6.56
C PRO A 269 0.02 2.53 7.90
N ALA A 270 0.29 3.84 7.87
CA ALA A 270 -0.02 4.75 8.95
C ALA A 270 -1.39 5.39 8.73
N GLU A 271 -2.07 5.69 9.82
CA GLU A 271 -3.34 6.43 9.84
C GLU A 271 -3.06 7.93 9.67
N PHE A 272 -3.65 8.50 8.62
CA PHE A 272 -3.67 9.92 8.31
C PHE A 272 -5.12 10.40 8.47
N HIS A 273 -5.34 11.57 9.04
CA HIS A 273 -6.65 12.22 9.06
C HIS A 273 -6.60 13.45 8.15
N VAL A 274 -7.57 13.54 7.24
CA VAL A 274 -7.76 14.70 6.37
C VAL A 274 -9.06 15.39 6.79
N ASP A 275 -8.98 16.67 7.16
CA ASP A 275 -10.18 17.45 7.52
C ASP A 275 -10.90 18.05 6.29
N ALA A 276 -12.02 18.73 6.52
CA ALA A 276 -12.81 19.43 5.52
C ALA A 276 -12.03 20.45 4.68
N ASP A 277 -10.96 21.02 5.22
CA ASP A 277 -10.11 22.00 4.54
C ASP A 277 -8.94 21.32 3.79
N GLY A 278 -8.86 19.97 3.83
CA GLY A 278 -7.76 19.21 3.25
C GLY A 278 -6.48 19.23 4.08
N ARG A 279 -6.53 19.67 5.34
CA ARG A 279 -5.36 19.63 6.24
C ARG A 279 -5.13 18.22 6.75
N VAL A 280 -3.87 17.89 6.97
CA VAL A 280 -3.47 16.52 7.27
C VAL A 280 -2.82 16.44 8.64
N THR A 281 -3.21 15.42 9.39
CA THR A 281 -2.52 15.00 10.62
C THR A 281 -2.22 13.50 10.57
N ILE A 282 -0.99 13.13 10.91
CA ILE A 282 -0.59 11.73 11.06
C ILE A 282 -0.94 11.29 12.49
N GLU A 283 -1.88 10.35 12.62
CA GLU A 283 -2.44 9.92 13.92
C GLU A 283 -1.73 8.70 14.51
N SER A 284 -0.88 8.03 13.74
CA SER A 284 -0.12 6.86 14.17
C SER A 284 1.27 6.83 13.54
N TYR A 285 2.19 6.04 14.10
CA TYR A 285 3.58 6.05 13.64
C TYR A 285 3.68 5.58 12.17
N ILE A 286 4.56 6.21 11.40
CA ILE A 286 5.00 5.74 10.09
C ILE A 286 5.95 4.55 10.29
N ASN A 287 5.66 3.44 9.62
CA ASN A 287 6.51 2.26 9.71
C ASN A 287 7.98 2.60 9.36
N ASN A 288 8.91 2.09 10.16
CA ASN A 288 10.35 2.39 10.04
C ASN A 288 10.77 3.86 10.28
N LEU A 289 9.92 4.72 10.85
CA LEU A 289 10.26 6.10 11.18
C LEU A 289 9.82 6.49 12.61
N ASP A 290 10.78 6.69 13.53
CA ASP A 290 10.49 7.08 14.92
C ASP A 290 10.14 8.58 15.03
N GLU A 291 8.89 8.89 15.38
CA GLU A 291 8.41 10.26 15.54
C GLU A 291 9.16 11.04 16.63
N SER A 292 9.59 10.37 17.72
CA SER A 292 10.30 11.03 18.81
C SER A 292 11.67 11.58 18.39
N VAL A 293 12.22 11.04 17.30
CA VAL A 293 13.49 11.46 16.70
C VAL A 293 13.25 12.35 15.48
N HIS A 294 12.19 12.09 14.71
CA HIS A 294 11.94 12.68 13.40
C HIS A 294 10.68 13.56 13.35
N GLY A 295 10.28 14.18 14.46
CA GLY A 295 9.06 15.00 14.54
C GLY A 295 8.92 16.04 13.42
N ASP A 296 9.98 16.78 13.09
CA ASP A 296 9.96 17.76 11.98
C ASP A 296 9.68 17.11 10.62
N LEU A 297 10.18 15.88 10.40
CA LEU A 297 9.93 15.14 9.16
C LEU A 297 8.48 14.65 9.10
N TYR A 298 7.86 14.29 10.24
CA TYR A 298 6.42 14.01 10.29
C TYR A 298 5.61 15.24 9.88
N ARG A 299 5.93 16.42 10.43
CA ARG A 299 5.26 17.68 10.04
C ARG A 299 5.47 18.01 8.56
N ALA A 300 6.67 17.76 8.03
CA ALA A 300 6.93 17.93 6.60
C ALA A 300 6.16 16.94 5.72
N LEU A 301 5.97 15.70 6.17
CA LEU A 301 5.21 14.68 5.44
C LEU A 301 3.71 14.96 5.49
N GLU A 302 3.17 15.50 6.59
CA GLU A 302 1.80 16.02 6.68
C GLU A 302 1.57 17.10 5.62
N LEU A 303 2.39 18.17 5.65
CA LEU A 303 2.33 19.28 4.70
C LEU A 303 2.53 18.85 3.24
N LEU A 304 3.40 17.86 2.99
CA LEU A 304 3.57 17.31 1.65
C LEU A 304 2.31 16.54 1.21
N PHE A 305 1.74 15.72 2.10
CA PHE A 305 0.53 14.96 1.81
C PHE A 305 -0.67 15.88 1.58
N GLU A 306 -0.78 17.01 2.28
CA GLU A 306 -1.78 18.08 2.02
C GLU A 306 -1.78 18.48 0.53
N ILE A 307 -0.61 18.67 -0.08
CA ILE A 307 -0.47 18.97 -1.53
C ILE A 307 -0.93 17.80 -2.41
N PHE A 308 -0.73 16.56 -1.95
CA PHE A 308 -1.14 15.35 -2.68
C PHE A 308 -2.65 15.09 -2.62
N VAL A 309 -3.37 15.57 -1.59
CA VAL A 309 -4.83 15.35 -1.45
C VAL A 309 -5.58 15.71 -2.75
N PRO A 310 -5.55 16.96 -3.24
CA PRO A 310 -6.29 17.31 -4.46
C PRO A 310 -5.77 16.58 -5.71
N LEU A 311 -4.51 16.13 -5.73
CA LEU A 311 -3.98 15.33 -6.83
C LEU A 311 -4.55 13.90 -6.80
N PHE A 312 -4.62 13.26 -5.63
CA PHE A 312 -5.20 11.94 -5.48
C PHE A 312 -6.69 11.93 -5.80
N GLU A 313 -7.44 12.98 -5.46
CA GLU A 313 -8.85 13.12 -5.82
C GLU A 313 -9.08 13.15 -7.34
N LYS A 314 -8.07 13.62 -8.12
CA LYS A 314 -8.10 13.57 -9.59
C LYS A 314 -7.81 12.20 -10.19
N VAL A 315 -7.28 11.27 -9.39
CA VAL A 315 -7.07 9.89 -9.84
C VAL A 315 -8.46 9.26 -9.98
N GLN A 316 -8.86 9.02 -11.23
CA GLN A 316 -10.12 8.34 -11.51
C GLN A 316 -9.95 6.86 -11.25
N VAL A 317 -10.88 6.32 -10.47
CA VAL A 317 -10.90 4.92 -10.12
C VAL A 317 -12.32 4.42 -10.36
N ASP A 318 -12.48 3.42 -11.23
CA ASP A 318 -13.79 2.94 -11.72
C ASP A 318 -14.70 4.07 -12.25
N ALA A 319 -14.09 5.08 -12.90
CA ALA A 319 -14.74 6.29 -13.42
C ALA A 319 -15.38 7.23 -12.36
N GLU A 320 -15.06 7.06 -11.08
CA GLU A 320 -15.40 7.99 -9.99
C GLU A 320 -14.13 8.71 -9.48
N GLU A 321 -14.28 9.95 -9.00
CA GLU A 321 -13.22 10.67 -8.27
C GLU A 321 -13.16 10.15 -6.82
N LEU A 322 -11.96 10.10 -6.24
CA LEU A 322 -11.80 9.74 -4.83
C LEU A 322 -12.23 10.91 -3.95
N ASP A 323 -13.00 10.63 -2.90
CA ASP A 323 -13.34 11.60 -1.85
C ASP A 323 -12.47 11.35 -0.62
N LEU A 324 -11.55 12.27 -0.34
CA LEU A 324 -10.50 12.10 0.66
C LEU A 324 -10.65 12.99 1.89
N ARG A 325 -11.58 13.95 1.90
CA ARG A 325 -11.77 14.89 3.02
C ARG A 325 -12.69 14.30 4.10
N ASP A 326 -12.61 14.89 5.30
CA ASP A 326 -13.36 14.50 6.50
C ASP A 326 -13.30 13.00 6.84
N ARG A 327 -12.13 12.39 6.61
CA ARG A 327 -11.95 10.96 6.84
C ARG A 327 -10.53 10.61 7.25
N ARG A 328 -10.44 9.43 7.87
CA ARG A 328 -9.15 8.77 8.12
C ARG A 328 -8.79 7.91 6.93
N LEU A 329 -7.53 8.02 6.53
CA LEU A 329 -6.91 7.32 5.43
C LEU A 329 -5.79 6.42 5.95
N GLN A 330 -5.55 5.33 5.24
CA GLN A 330 -4.39 4.46 5.48
C GLN A 330 -3.36 4.73 4.38
N VAL A 331 -2.18 5.22 4.78
CA VAL A 331 -1.14 5.65 3.85
C VAL A 331 0.18 4.95 4.18
N ILE A 332 0.77 4.30 3.18
CA ILE A 332 2.10 3.72 3.28
C ILE A 332 3.11 4.73 2.75
N VAL A 333 4.10 5.09 3.57
CA VAL A 333 5.14 6.06 3.20
C VAL A 333 6.41 5.33 2.80
N LYS A 334 7.03 5.77 1.71
CA LYS A 334 8.35 5.31 1.25
C LYS A 334 9.21 6.51 0.86
N ALA A 335 10.50 6.44 1.16
CA ALA A 335 11.48 7.43 0.74
C ALA A 335 12.77 6.70 0.38
N ALA A 336 13.32 7.02 -0.79
CA ALA A 336 14.49 6.34 -1.32
C ALA A 336 15.38 7.27 -2.15
N ASN A 337 16.67 6.93 -2.20
CA ASN A 337 17.63 7.54 -3.11
C ASN A 337 18.09 6.52 -4.14
N TYR A 338 17.99 6.87 -5.42
CA TYR A 338 18.70 6.16 -6.49
C TYR A 338 20.10 6.73 -6.60
N VAL A 339 21.11 5.91 -6.33
CA VAL A 339 22.53 6.24 -6.33
C VAL A 339 23.19 5.57 -7.53
N VAL A 340 23.49 6.34 -8.58
CA VAL A 340 24.05 5.81 -9.82
C VAL A 340 25.49 6.28 -9.95
N GLN A 341 26.41 5.32 -9.97
CA GLN A 341 27.86 5.58 -10.08
C GLN A 341 28.20 6.29 -11.42
N PRO A 342 29.30 7.05 -11.49
CA PRO A 342 29.76 7.69 -12.74
C PRO A 342 30.14 6.66 -13.81
N PHE A 343 30.64 7.11 -14.96
CA PHE A 343 31.10 6.26 -16.08
C PHE A 343 29.98 5.54 -16.82
N GLY A 344 28.81 6.17 -16.95
CA GLY A 344 27.73 5.61 -17.76
C GLY A 344 26.98 4.45 -17.12
N HIS A 345 27.11 4.23 -15.79
CA HIS A 345 26.29 3.23 -15.11
C HIS A 345 24.81 3.58 -15.27
N VAL A 346 24.00 2.53 -15.32
CA VAL A 346 22.56 2.60 -15.52
C VAL A 346 21.87 1.85 -14.39
N TYR A 347 20.76 2.39 -13.93
CA TYR A 347 19.79 1.68 -13.12
C TYR A 347 18.53 1.45 -13.96
N GLU A 348 18.04 0.21 -13.93
CA GLU A 348 16.84 -0.24 -14.62
C GLU A 348 15.92 -0.94 -13.60
N GLY A 349 14.66 -0.54 -13.55
CA GLY A 349 13.63 -1.19 -12.74
C GLY A 349 13.04 -2.43 -13.42
N SER A 350 12.10 -3.08 -12.74
CA SER A 350 11.24 -4.11 -13.32
C SER A 350 9.81 -3.59 -13.47
N TRP A 351 9.01 -4.16 -14.37
CA TRP A 351 7.58 -3.91 -14.40
C TRP A 351 6.92 -4.44 -13.12
N HIS A 352 6.14 -3.58 -12.46
CA HIS A 352 5.42 -3.93 -11.23
C HIS A 352 4.24 -2.98 -10.99
N VAL A 353 3.34 -3.39 -10.12
CA VAL A 353 2.44 -2.50 -9.36
C VAL A 353 2.93 -2.44 -7.91
N GLU A 354 2.54 -1.41 -7.16
CA GLU A 354 2.97 -1.29 -5.76
C GLU A 354 2.11 -2.18 -4.87
N GLY A 355 2.78 -2.86 -3.94
CA GLY A 355 2.12 -3.72 -2.98
C GLY A 355 1.57 -5.04 -3.54
N MET A 356 0.81 -5.72 -2.69
CA MET A 356 0.04 -6.93 -3.00
C MET A 356 -1.46 -6.64 -2.93
N SER A 357 -2.30 -7.50 -3.49
CA SER A 357 -3.77 -7.34 -3.50
C SER A 357 -4.38 -7.08 -2.14
N HIS A 358 -3.88 -7.73 -1.09
CA HIS A 358 -4.37 -7.59 0.28
C HIS A 358 -3.97 -6.28 0.97
N GLU A 359 -3.13 -5.47 0.31
CA GLU A 359 -2.75 -4.14 0.78
C GLU A 359 -3.67 -3.05 0.21
N HIS A 360 -4.58 -3.40 -0.72
CA HIS A 360 -5.64 -2.54 -1.26
C HIS A 360 -5.18 -1.14 -1.70
N ILE A 361 -3.97 -1.03 -2.25
CA ILE A 361 -3.44 0.25 -2.70
C ILE A 361 -4.19 0.69 -3.96
N VAL A 362 -4.86 1.84 -3.88
CA VAL A 362 -5.62 2.44 -4.99
C VAL A 362 -4.78 3.42 -5.80
N ALA A 363 -3.95 4.22 -5.16
CA ALA A 363 -3.17 5.24 -5.88
C ALA A 363 -1.76 5.36 -5.35
N THR A 364 -0.85 5.74 -6.24
CA THR A 364 0.55 5.99 -5.93
C THR A 364 0.88 7.45 -6.26
N GLY A 365 1.44 8.16 -5.28
CA GLY A 365 1.92 9.53 -5.42
C GLY A 365 3.43 9.59 -5.20
N ILE A 366 4.17 10.18 -6.13
CA ILE A 366 5.64 10.28 -6.11
C ILE A 366 6.04 11.75 -6.19
N TYR A 367 6.96 12.16 -5.32
CA TYR A 367 7.63 13.45 -5.37
C TYR A 367 9.12 13.30 -5.66
N TYR A 368 9.57 13.80 -6.82
CA TYR A 368 10.98 13.84 -7.21
C TYR A 368 11.69 15.08 -6.67
N TYR A 369 11.89 15.15 -5.35
CA TYR A 369 12.30 16.38 -4.68
C TYR A 369 13.74 16.86 -4.98
N SER A 370 14.61 15.98 -5.48
CA SER A 370 16.00 16.34 -5.83
C SER A 370 16.55 15.34 -6.84
N THR A 371 17.20 15.79 -7.92
CA THR A 371 17.86 14.93 -8.91
C THR A 371 19.14 15.60 -9.39
N SER A 372 20.27 14.89 -9.33
CA SER A 372 21.56 15.38 -9.83
C SER A 372 21.50 15.68 -11.33
N ALA A 373 22.09 16.81 -11.73
CA ALA A 373 22.09 17.27 -13.12
C ALA A 373 22.81 16.34 -14.11
N CYS A 374 23.64 15.41 -13.60
CA CYS A 374 24.33 14.39 -14.40
C CYS A 374 23.45 13.18 -14.77
N LEU A 375 22.25 13.07 -14.20
CA LEU A 375 21.34 11.96 -14.47
C LEU A 375 20.44 12.26 -15.68
N ARG A 376 20.22 11.25 -16.51
CA ARG A 376 19.23 11.21 -17.59
C ARG A 376 18.45 9.92 -17.49
N ASP A 377 17.19 9.91 -17.91
CA ASP A 377 16.41 8.68 -18.00
C ASP A 377 15.37 8.73 -19.12
N ALA A 378 14.69 7.61 -19.32
CA ALA A 378 13.58 7.49 -20.26
C ALA A 378 12.22 7.81 -19.62
N GLY A 379 12.22 8.25 -18.35
CA GLY A 379 11.03 8.47 -17.54
C GLY A 379 10.54 7.23 -16.78
N LEU A 380 9.36 7.37 -16.19
CA LEU A 380 8.58 6.29 -15.61
C LEU A 380 7.63 5.76 -16.69
N GLU A 381 7.89 4.57 -17.21
CA GLU A 381 7.06 3.93 -18.22
C GLU A 381 5.81 3.31 -17.59
N PHE A 382 4.70 3.33 -18.31
CA PHE A 382 3.40 2.79 -17.90
C PHE A 382 2.84 1.81 -18.94
N ARG A 383 2.19 0.76 -18.45
CA ARG A 383 1.37 -0.15 -19.25
C ARG A 383 0.15 -0.61 -18.45
N ARG A 384 -0.91 -1.02 -19.14
CA ARG A 384 -2.09 -1.66 -18.54
C ARG A 384 -2.42 -2.97 -19.23
N GLU A 385 -3.20 -3.80 -18.55
CA GLU A 385 -3.84 -4.97 -19.16
C GLU A 385 -4.95 -4.51 -20.13
N ARG A 386 -5.19 -5.32 -21.17
CA ARG A 386 -6.32 -5.12 -22.08
C ARG A 386 -7.64 -5.43 -21.38
N ASN A 387 -8.63 -4.58 -21.61
CA ASN A 387 -10.00 -4.85 -21.23
C ASN A 387 -10.66 -5.73 -22.30
N GLU A 388 -11.25 -6.87 -21.89
CA GLU A 388 -11.91 -7.83 -22.79
C GLU A 388 -13.04 -7.22 -23.63
N GLU A 389 -13.79 -6.27 -23.07
CA GLU A 389 -14.96 -5.67 -23.70
C GLU A 389 -14.61 -4.51 -24.64
N GLU A 390 -13.55 -3.76 -24.30
CA GLU A 390 -13.17 -2.51 -24.99
C GLU A 390 -12.00 -2.67 -25.98
N ASP A 391 -10.98 -3.45 -25.62
CA ASP A 391 -9.72 -3.50 -26.37
C ASP A 391 -9.64 -4.69 -27.35
N TYR A 392 -10.57 -5.65 -27.26
CA TYR A 392 -10.66 -6.77 -28.17
C TYR A 392 -11.74 -6.55 -29.24
N PRO A 393 -11.53 -7.03 -30.48
CA PRO A 393 -12.57 -7.02 -31.50
C PRO A 393 -13.77 -7.86 -31.04
N GLN A 394 -14.95 -7.25 -30.99
CA GLN A 394 -16.15 -7.97 -30.56
C GLN A 394 -16.62 -8.97 -31.62
N VAL A 395 -16.72 -10.25 -31.24
CA VAL A 395 -16.97 -11.39 -32.15
C VAL A 395 -18.32 -11.29 -32.87
N ASP A 396 -19.29 -10.60 -32.28
CA ASP A 396 -20.63 -10.36 -32.81
C ASP A 396 -20.68 -9.32 -33.95
N GLN A 397 -19.59 -8.60 -34.19
CA GLN A 397 -19.41 -7.72 -35.34
C GLN A 397 -18.87 -8.46 -36.58
N PHE A 398 -18.55 -9.75 -36.46
CA PHE A 398 -17.99 -10.56 -37.54
C PHE A 398 -19.05 -11.40 -38.25
N ASP A 399 -19.26 -11.09 -39.53
CA ASP A 399 -19.90 -12.01 -40.47
C ASP A 399 -18.85 -13.00 -40.99
N TRP A 400 -19.16 -14.30 -40.99
CA TRP A 400 -18.34 -15.37 -41.57
C TRP A 400 -17.96 -15.11 -43.05
N SER A 401 -18.63 -14.17 -43.73
CA SER A 401 -18.28 -13.70 -45.07
C SER A 401 -17.07 -12.73 -45.15
N MET A 402 -16.53 -12.27 -44.00
CA MET A 402 -15.43 -11.30 -43.93
C MET A 402 -14.03 -11.94 -43.83
N GLN A 403 -13.94 -13.27 -43.81
CA GLN A 403 -12.68 -14.00 -43.59
C GLN A 403 -11.63 -13.79 -44.70
N ASP A 404 -12.06 -13.35 -45.90
CA ASP A 404 -11.21 -13.07 -47.05
C ASP A 404 -10.94 -11.56 -47.28
N ARG A 405 -11.26 -10.70 -46.30
CA ARG A 405 -11.03 -9.26 -46.41
C ARG A 405 -9.77 -8.83 -45.66
N ASP A 406 -9.06 -7.87 -46.23
CA ASP A 406 -7.84 -7.26 -45.65
C ASP A 406 -8.11 -6.50 -44.32
N ASP A 407 -9.36 -6.34 -43.90
CA ASP A 407 -9.79 -5.69 -42.66
C ASP A 407 -10.05 -6.67 -41.50
N PHE A 408 -9.84 -7.97 -41.70
CA PHE A 408 -9.92 -8.96 -40.62
C PHE A 408 -8.79 -8.73 -39.59
N PRO A 409 -9.09 -8.48 -38.31
CA PRO A 409 -8.05 -8.19 -37.33
C PRO A 409 -7.19 -9.44 -37.11
N ILE A 410 -5.91 -9.28 -37.40
CA ILE A 410 -4.89 -10.27 -37.10
C ILE A 410 -4.73 -10.27 -35.59
N LEU A 411 -5.41 -11.19 -34.93
CA LEU A 411 -5.31 -11.45 -33.49
C LEU A 411 -4.00 -12.15 -33.10
N ASP A 412 -3.27 -12.66 -34.09
CA ASP A 412 -2.00 -13.36 -33.91
C ASP A 412 -0.89 -12.36 -33.55
N GLY A 413 -0.21 -12.57 -32.42
CA GLY A 413 0.85 -11.69 -31.90
C GLY A 413 0.36 -10.44 -31.15
N LEU A 414 -0.93 -10.36 -30.82
CA LEU A 414 -1.46 -9.30 -29.94
C LEU A 414 -1.05 -9.58 -28.49
N THR A 415 -0.32 -8.64 -27.89
CA THR A 415 0.10 -8.71 -26.48
C THR A 415 -1.08 -8.45 -25.56
N MET A 416 -1.15 -9.14 -24.41
CA MET A 416 -2.15 -8.89 -23.36
C MET A 416 -2.06 -7.49 -22.72
N THR A 417 -0.99 -6.75 -22.97
CA THR A 417 -0.77 -5.40 -22.45
C THR A 417 -0.82 -4.32 -23.51
N ILE A 418 -1.20 -3.12 -23.09
CA ILE A 418 -1.14 -1.88 -23.86
C ILE A 418 -0.11 -0.95 -23.21
N PRO A 419 1.01 -0.65 -23.91
CA PRO A 419 1.93 0.40 -23.49
C PRO A 419 1.23 1.77 -23.53
N LEU A 420 1.35 2.55 -22.46
CA LEU A 420 0.72 3.87 -22.32
C LEU A 420 1.69 5.02 -22.57
N GLY A 421 3.00 4.72 -22.59
CA GLY A 421 4.06 5.70 -22.75
C GLY A 421 4.84 5.92 -21.46
N ALA A 422 5.57 7.04 -21.38
CA ALA A 422 6.44 7.35 -20.27
C ALA A 422 6.27 8.79 -19.77
N VAL A 423 6.34 8.97 -18.46
CA VAL A 423 6.30 10.28 -17.82
C VAL A 423 7.72 10.70 -17.43
N PRO A 424 8.24 11.85 -17.90
CA PRO A 424 9.55 12.32 -17.50
C PRO A 424 9.66 12.52 -15.98
N THR A 425 10.78 12.12 -15.36
CA THR A 425 10.98 12.22 -13.91
C THR A 425 11.89 13.42 -13.56
N VAL A 426 11.47 14.59 -14.02
CA VAL A 426 12.22 15.84 -13.82
C VAL A 426 12.22 16.26 -12.34
N PRO A 427 13.22 17.04 -11.88
CA PRO A 427 13.25 17.54 -10.51
C PRO A 427 12.01 18.37 -10.16
N GLU A 428 11.60 18.30 -8.89
CA GLU A 428 10.47 19.02 -8.31
C GLU A 428 9.10 18.65 -8.92
N ARG A 429 9.00 17.53 -9.62
CA ARG A 429 7.74 16.96 -10.11
C ARG A 429 7.02 16.14 -9.04
N LEU A 430 5.73 16.42 -8.87
CA LEU A 430 4.75 15.51 -8.27
C LEU A 430 4.07 14.72 -9.39
N LEU A 431 3.85 13.43 -9.14
CA LEU A 431 3.20 12.51 -10.06
C LEU A 431 2.24 11.62 -9.26
N VAL A 432 0.98 11.55 -9.65
CA VAL A 432 0.01 10.61 -9.11
C VAL A 432 -0.57 9.74 -10.21
N PHE A 433 -0.87 8.48 -9.89
CA PHE A 433 -1.47 7.55 -10.84
C PHE A 433 -2.23 6.42 -10.12
N PRO A 434 -3.21 5.77 -10.81
CA PRO A 434 -3.87 4.59 -10.29
C PRO A 434 -2.88 3.43 -10.16
N ASN A 435 -2.88 2.74 -9.01
CA ASN A 435 -1.96 1.64 -8.75
C ASN A 435 -2.27 0.36 -9.56
N GLY A 436 -3.37 0.34 -10.33
CA GLY A 436 -3.64 -0.70 -11.31
C GLY A 436 -2.77 -0.63 -12.56
N LEU A 437 -2.10 0.51 -12.81
CA LEU A 437 -1.16 0.64 -13.93
C LEU A 437 0.20 0.05 -13.54
N GLN A 438 0.70 -0.90 -14.33
CA GLN A 438 2.08 -1.37 -14.16
C GLN A 438 3.05 -0.27 -14.60
N HIS A 439 4.08 -0.03 -13.80
CA HIS A 439 5.12 0.95 -14.10
C HIS A 439 6.52 0.37 -13.96
N LYS A 440 7.47 1.06 -14.60
CA LYS A 440 8.89 0.73 -14.53
C LYS A 440 9.75 2.00 -14.65
N VAL A 441 10.78 2.11 -13.81
CA VAL A 441 11.83 3.12 -13.97
C VAL A 441 12.79 2.68 -15.07
N SER A 442 12.93 3.48 -16.13
CA SER A 442 13.66 3.07 -17.32
C SER A 442 14.90 3.92 -17.58
N GLY A 443 16.04 3.26 -17.75
CA GLY A 443 17.26 3.83 -18.30
C GLY A 443 17.86 4.97 -17.48
N LEU A 444 17.75 4.95 -16.14
CA LEU A 444 18.34 5.98 -15.29
C LEU A 444 19.87 5.90 -15.34
N LYS A 445 20.47 6.76 -16.16
CA LYS A 445 21.87 6.75 -16.53
C LYS A 445 22.60 7.94 -15.94
N ASN A 446 23.81 7.69 -15.43
CA ASN A 446 24.73 8.74 -15.05
C ASN A 446 25.69 9.07 -16.20
N GLU A 447 25.58 10.29 -16.74
CA GLU A 447 26.44 10.78 -17.83
C GLU A 447 27.75 11.39 -17.35
N SER A 448 27.91 11.60 -16.04
CA SER A 448 29.14 12.15 -15.47
C SER A 448 30.29 11.13 -15.52
N PRO A 449 31.51 11.58 -15.87
CA PRO A 449 32.70 10.73 -15.80
C PRO A 449 33.26 10.60 -14.37
N ASP A 450 32.86 11.42 -13.41
CA ASP A 450 33.52 11.51 -12.10
C ASP A 450 32.58 11.71 -10.91
N GLU A 451 31.35 12.19 -11.13
CA GLU A 451 30.39 12.47 -10.07
C GLU A 451 29.36 11.35 -9.92
N VAL A 452 29.08 10.95 -8.67
CA VAL A 452 27.95 10.07 -8.35
C VAL A 452 26.65 10.84 -8.51
N GLY A 453 25.73 10.34 -9.33
CA GLY A 453 24.42 10.92 -9.52
C GLY A 453 23.44 10.37 -8.50
N VAL A 454 22.62 11.25 -7.91
CA VAL A 454 21.59 10.89 -6.94
C VAL A 454 20.24 11.45 -7.36
N ARG A 455 19.22 10.59 -7.40
CA ARG A 455 17.81 11.00 -7.49
C ARG A 455 17.12 10.63 -6.19
N LYS A 456 16.42 11.57 -5.59
CA LYS A 456 15.75 11.40 -4.30
C LYS A 456 14.25 11.51 -4.46
N ILE A 457 13.52 10.58 -3.85
CA ILE A 457 12.06 10.51 -3.95
C ILE A 457 11.39 10.32 -2.58
N VAL A 458 10.19 10.87 -2.45
CA VAL A 458 9.19 10.50 -1.43
C VAL A 458 7.98 9.93 -2.16
N VAL A 459 7.38 8.88 -1.62
CA VAL A 459 6.26 8.17 -2.21
C VAL A 459 5.20 7.92 -1.15
N PHE A 460 3.95 8.14 -1.53
CA PHE A 460 2.77 7.76 -0.78
C PHE A 460 1.99 6.72 -1.56
N PHE A 461 1.70 5.59 -0.92
CA PHE A 461 0.75 4.62 -1.44
C PHE A 461 -0.54 4.76 -0.64
N LEU A 462 -1.59 5.21 -1.31
CA LEU A 462 -2.92 5.40 -0.73
C LEU A 462 -3.65 4.06 -0.75
N VAL A 463 -3.97 3.53 0.43
CA VAL A 463 -4.86 2.37 0.57
C VAL A 463 -6.29 2.83 0.32
N ASP A 464 -7.12 1.96 -0.25
CA ASP A 464 -8.55 2.16 -0.48
C ASP A 464 -9.20 2.76 0.78
N PRO A 465 -9.68 4.00 0.71
CA PRO A 465 -10.30 4.66 1.85
C PRO A 465 -11.53 3.92 2.41
N ASP A 466 -12.19 3.08 1.59
CA ASP A 466 -13.37 2.31 1.97
C ASP A 466 -13.03 0.90 2.49
N CYS A 467 -11.74 0.52 2.51
CA CYS A 467 -11.26 -0.78 3.00
C CYS A 467 -10.20 -0.61 4.09
N GLU A 468 -10.55 -0.97 5.32
CA GLU A 468 -9.61 -0.97 6.43
C GLU A 468 -8.74 -2.24 6.45
N ILE A 469 -7.41 -2.07 6.50
CA ILE A 469 -6.44 -3.15 6.69
C ILE A 469 -5.68 -3.01 8.02
N ILE A 470 -4.92 -4.06 8.40
CA ILE A 470 -4.02 -3.99 9.56
C ILE A 470 -3.00 -2.85 9.34
N SER A 471 -2.77 -2.04 10.37
CA SER A 471 -2.00 -0.80 10.26
C SER A 471 -1.24 -0.51 11.55
N THR A 472 -0.50 0.59 11.60
CA THR A 472 0.27 0.99 12.78
C THR A 472 -0.59 1.44 13.97
N LYS A 473 -1.92 1.58 13.81
CA LYS A 473 -2.83 1.66 14.98
C LYS A 473 -3.02 0.32 15.69
N HIS A 474 -2.91 -0.78 14.94
CA HIS A 474 -3.14 -2.14 15.41
C HIS A 474 -1.85 -2.79 15.92
N VAL A 475 -0.74 -2.55 15.22
CA VAL A 475 0.56 -3.12 15.51
C VAL A 475 1.40 -2.10 16.25
N ARG A 476 2.09 -2.51 17.32
CA ARG A 476 2.99 -1.61 18.05
C ARG A 476 4.30 -1.41 17.28
N PRO A 477 5.06 -0.32 17.53
CA PRO A 477 6.41 -0.16 16.99
C PRO A 477 7.23 -1.44 17.19
N GLN A 478 7.79 -1.95 16.10
CA GLN A 478 8.40 -3.29 16.08
C GLN A 478 9.91 -3.24 16.30
N GLN A 479 10.55 -2.07 16.26
CA GLN A 479 11.99 -1.94 16.36
C GLN A 479 12.46 -2.24 17.78
N TRP A 480 13.12 -3.38 17.97
CA TRP A 480 13.51 -3.84 19.30
C TRP A 480 14.51 -2.91 19.99
N GLU A 481 15.57 -2.52 19.28
CA GLU A 481 16.71 -1.80 19.87
C GLU A 481 16.31 -0.43 20.45
N PRO A 482 15.50 0.40 19.78
CA PRO A 482 14.98 1.65 20.37
C PRO A 482 14.09 1.44 21.60
N LEU A 483 13.36 0.33 21.69
CA LEU A 483 12.43 0.06 22.81
C LEU A 483 13.15 -0.38 24.09
N VAL A 484 14.31 -1.04 23.97
CA VAL A 484 15.01 -1.67 25.10
C VAL A 484 15.29 -0.71 26.27
N PRO A 485 15.85 0.50 26.08
CA PRO A 485 16.15 1.39 27.20
C PRO A 485 14.92 1.75 28.04
N GLY A 486 13.79 2.04 27.38
CA GLY A 486 12.52 2.35 28.02
C GLY A 486 11.95 1.14 28.77
N LEU A 487 12.01 -0.05 28.17
CA LEU A 487 11.56 -1.29 28.78
C LEU A 487 12.40 -1.68 30.00
N VAL A 488 13.72 -1.53 29.93
CA VAL A 488 14.64 -1.80 31.06
C VAL A 488 14.34 -0.85 32.23
N ASN A 489 14.15 0.44 31.95
CA ASN A 489 13.81 1.41 32.99
C ASN A 489 12.45 1.09 33.63
N THR A 490 11.43 0.83 32.80
CA THR A 490 10.08 0.48 33.26
C THR A 490 10.09 -0.80 34.09
N MET A 491 10.78 -1.84 33.63
CA MET A 491 10.90 -3.12 34.34
C MET A 491 11.61 -2.94 35.69
N SER A 492 12.67 -2.12 35.75
CA SER A 492 13.35 -1.78 37.01
C SER A 492 12.41 -1.13 38.02
N LEU A 493 11.57 -0.19 37.58
CA LEU A 493 10.56 0.46 38.43
C LEU A 493 9.47 -0.51 38.89
N VAL A 494 8.97 -1.37 37.99
CA VAL A 494 7.95 -2.38 38.29
C VAL A 494 8.48 -3.38 39.31
N VAL A 495 9.68 -3.93 39.11
CA VAL A 495 10.31 -4.87 40.04
C VAL A 495 10.48 -4.24 41.41
N LYS A 496 10.94 -2.98 41.49
CA LYS A 496 11.05 -2.26 42.75
C LYS A 496 9.70 -2.08 43.45
N ARG A 497 8.65 -1.73 42.69
CA ARG A 497 7.29 -1.54 43.20
C ARG A 497 6.66 -2.83 43.71
N VAL A 498 6.80 -3.93 42.96
CA VAL A 498 6.13 -5.20 43.26
C VAL A 498 6.90 -6.01 44.32
N SER A 499 8.22 -6.07 44.22
CA SER A 499 9.04 -6.89 45.13
C SER A 499 9.57 -6.14 46.35
N GLY A 500 9.46 -4.81 46.36
CA GLY A 500 10.11 -3.94 47.36
C GLY A 500 11.64 -3.88 47.24
N ARG A 501 12.23 -4.50 46.22
CA ARG A 501 13.69 -4.59 46.01
C ARG A 501 14.08 -4.14 44.61
N SER A 502 15.24 -3.52 44.48
CA SER A 502 15.87 -3.29 43.18
C SER A 502 16.65 -4.54 42.76
N PHE A 503 16.51 -4.95 41.50
CA PHE A 503 17.34 -6.02 40.94
C PHE A 503 18.57 -5.43 40.23
N PRO A 504 19.69 -6.17 40.16
CA PRO A 504 20.83 -5.79 39.33
C PRO A 504 20.42 -5.57 37.87
N LEU A 505 20.97 -4.52 37.25
CA LEU A 505 20.68 -4.18 35.85
C LEU A 505 20.87 -5.35 34.87
N PRO A 506 21.92 -6.21 34.98
CA PRO A 506 22.07 -7.36 34.07
C PRO A 506 20.92 -8.35 34.14
N ILE A 507 20.29 -8.52 35.32
CA ILE A 507 19.13 -9.40 35.46
C ILE A 507 17.91 -8.79 34.77
N ILE A 508 17.69 -7.48 34.94
CA ILE A 508 16.61 -6.77 34.25
C ILE A 508 16.80 -6.83 32.73
N GLN A 509 18.02 -6.63 32.24
CA GLN A 509 18.35 -6.75 30.82
C GLN A 509 18.07 -8.16 30.28
N GLU A 510 18.44 -9.21 31.02
CA GLU A 510 18.13 -10.59 30.65
C GLU A 510 16.62 -10.86 30.61
N ILE A 511 15.86 -10.35 31.58
CA ILE A 511 14.40 -10.47 31.60
C ILE A 511 13.79 -9.79 30.37
N VAL A 512 14.18 -8.54 30.09
CA VAL A 512 13.68 -7.78 28.94
C VAL A 512 14.06 -8.48 27.63
N SER A 513 15.30 -8.97 27.50
CA SER A 513 15.77 -9.74 26.33
C SER A 513 14.91 -10.98 26.06
N ARG A 514 14.51 -11.71 27.11
CA ARG A 514 13.63 -12.90 26.97
C ARG A 514 12.17 -12.56 26.71
N ALA A 515 11.71 -11.41 27.18
CA ALA A 515 10.35 -10.91 26.97
C ALA A 515 10.27 -9.99 25.74
N LYS A 516 11.03 -10.28 24.68
CA LYS A 516 11.10 -9.47 23.47
C LYS A 516 9.72 -9.31 22.82
N ILE A 517 9.37 -8.07 22.48
CA ILE A 517 8.05 -7.70 21.93
C ILE A 517 8.07 -7.16 20.50
N GLY A 518 9.21 -7.25 19.82
CA GLY A 518 9.41 -6.78 18.45
C GLY A 518 10.52 -7.55 17.73
N LEU A 519 10.97 -7.01 16.61
CA LEU A 519 12.03 -7.57 15.78
C LEU A 519 13.33 -6.81 16.02
N THR A 520 14.45 -7.53 16.10
CA THR A 520 15.76 -6.91 15.97
C THR A 520 15.95 -6.43 14.53
N GLU A 521 16.88 -5.49 14.33
CA GLU A 521 17.22 -5.01 12.99
C GLU A 521 17.70 -6.14 12.06
N GLU A 522 18.34 -7.17 12.61
CA GLU A 522 18.78 -8.37 11.90
C GLU A 522 17.59 -9.26 11.48
N GLU A 523 16.65 -9.50 12.40
CA GLU A 523 15.44 -10.27 12.11
C GLU A 523 14.56 -9.58 11.07
N ALA A 524 14.39 -8.27 11.19
CA ALA A 524 13.63 -7.48 10.23
C ALA A 524 14.25 -7.54 8.84
N ARG A 525 15.59 -7.50 8.72
CA ARG A 525 16.27 -7.68 7.42
C ARG A 525 16.11 -9.09 6.87
N ARG A 526 16.15 -10.12 7.70
CA ARG A 526 15.90 -11.50 7.27
C ARG A 526 14.48 -11.65 6.72
N HIS A 527 13.48 -11.17 7.46
CA HIS A 527 12.09 -11.16 7.02
C HIS A 527 11.88 -10.32 5.75
N ARG A 528 12.57 -9.19 5.60
CA ARG A 528 12.56 -8.42 4.34
C ARG A 528 13.02 -9.26 3.15
N LEU A 529 14.09 -10.05 3.29
CA LEU A 529 14.58 -10.91 2.22
C LEU A 529 13.59 -12.03 1.86
N GLU A 530 12.92 -12.59 2.87
CA GLU A 530 11.85 -13.59 2.68
C GLU A 530 10.66 -12.96 1.96
N LEU A 531 10.18 -11.80 2.43
CA LEU A 531 9.14 -11.01 1.79
C LEU A 531 9.47 -10.72 0.33
N MET A 532 10.67 -10.18 0.05
CA MET A 532 11.08 -9.85 -1.32
C MET A 532 11.18 -11.08 -2.22
N ARG A 533 11.62 -12.23 -1.70
CA ARG A 533 11.63 -13.49 -2.45
C ARG A 533 10.21 -13.92 -2.80
N GLU A 534 9.28 -13.85 -1.85
CA GLU A 534 7.88 -14.18 -2.07
C GLU A 534 7.24 -13.25 -3.11
N ARG A 535 7.46 -11.94 -2.98
CA ARG A 535 6.93 -10.96 -3.93
C ARG A 535 7.51 -11.12 -5.32
N LYS A 536 8.82 -11.36 -5.43
CA LYS A 536 9.47 -11.55 -6.73
C LYS A 536 8.86 -12.72 -7.49
N TYR A 537 8.65 -13.86 -6.83
CA TYR A 537 8.03 -15.03 -7.48
C TYR A 537 6.64 -14.71 -8.03
N LYS A 538 5.84 -13.96 -7.27
CA LYS A 538 4.50 -13.53 -7.69
C LYS A 538 4.54 -12.50 -8.82
N ILE A 539 5.43 -11.51 -8.73
CA ILE A 539 5.63 -10.49 -9.79
C ILE A 539 6.13 -11.14 -11.09
N ASP A 540 7.07 -12.08 -11.00
CA ASP A 540 7.58 -12.79 -12.18
C ASP A 540 6.44 -13.61 -12.82
N HIS A 541 5.60 -14.28 -12.02
CA HIS A 541 4.41 -14.99 -12.50
C HIS A 541 3.37 -14.06 -13.13
N ASP A 542 3.03 -12.94 -12.47
CA ASP A 542 2.12 -11.92 -13.00
C ASP A 542 2.66 -11.37 -14.32
N ASN A 543 3.96 -11.03 -14.38
CA ASN A 543 4.57 -10.55 -15.61
C ASN A 543 4.52 -11.60 -16.73
N GLU A 544 4.75 -12.89 -16.43
CA GLU A 544 4.57 -13.97 -17.40
C GLU A 544 3.14 -14.05 -17.92
N GLU A 545 2.11 -13.84 -17.08
CA GLU A 545 0.71 -13.78 -17.52
C GLU A 545 0.44 -12.55 -18.41
N TRP A 546 0.98 -11.39 -18.04
CA TRP A 546 0.84 -10.13 -18.78
C TRP A 546 1.60 -10.12 -20.11
N GLU A 547 2.65 -10.94 -20.23
CA GLU A 547 3.47 -11.08 -21.43
C GLU A 547 2.97 -12.17 -22.38
N ARG A 548 1.89 -12.90 -22.01
CA ARG A 548 1.29 -13.88 -22.92
C ARG A 548 0.78 -13.19 -24.19
N GLU A 549 0.87 -13.90 -25.30
CA GLU A 549 0.24 -13.52 -26.57
C GLU A 549 -1.18 -14.10 -26.61
N TYR A 550 -2.11 -13.33 -27.17
CA TYR A 550 -3.46 -13.81 -27.41
C TYR A 550 -3.43 -14.89 -28.51
N SER A 551 -4.00 -16.07 -28.26
CA SER A 551 -4.12 -17.15 -29.25
C SER A 551 -5.56 -17.67 -29.30
N LEU A 552 -6.17 -17.63 -30.48
CA LEU A 552 -7.54 -18.13 -30.75
C LEU A 552 -7.66 -19.67 -30.72
N CYS A 553 -6.63 -20.39 -30.28
CA CYS A 553 -6.52 -21.84 -30.43
C CYS A 553 -6.80 -22.61 -29.13
N GLU A 554 -7.74 -22.21 -28.29
CA GLU A 554 -8.29 -23.08 -27.22
C GLU A 554 -9.81 -22.88 -27.10
N HIS A 555 -10.56 -23.65 -27.90
CA HIS A 555 -12.01 -23.90 -27.75
C HIS A 555 -12.26 -25.41 -27.72
#